data_AF-I3UF02-F1
#
_entry.id   AF-I3UF02-F1
#
_cell.length_a   1.000
_cell.length_b   1.000
_cell.length_c   1.000
_cell.angle_alpha   90.00
_cell.angle_beta   90.00
_cell.angle_gamma   90.00
#
_symmetry.space_group_name_H-M   'P 1'
#
loop_
_entity.id
_entity.type
_entity.pdbx_description
1 polymer ?
#
loop_
_entity_poly.entity_id
_entity_poly.type
_entity_poly.pdbx_seq_one_letter_code
_entity_poly.pdbx_strand_id
1 'polypeptide(L)'
;MTKITQLEVLDIRFPTSTLLDGSDAMNPDPDYSAAYVILHTDAPSLAGHGLTFTIGRGNEICCKSIEAMRHLVIGLDMDSVKASPADMWRKLTGDSQLRWIGPDKGAMHLATGAVVNALWDLWAKMEGKPVWKLVADMSPEQLLDCIDLRYLTDTIGRDEALQLLRDRAQAKSEREALLQTEGYPCYTTSAGWLGYSDDKLAHLCQEAIDQASITSSSKSDVIWKTINAVSALRGTLSVHNASL
;
A
#
# COMPACT_ATOMS: atom_id res chain seq x y z
N MET A 1 8.44 -8.40 -25.64
CA MET A 1 9.57 -7.83 -24.88
C MET A 1 9.33 -6.36 -24.68
N THR A 2 8.99 -5.98 -23.45
CA THR A 2 8.78 -4.59 -23.03
C THR A 2 9.88 -4.26 -22.04
N LYS A 3 10.75 -3.32 -22.39
CA LYS A 3 11.92 -2.97 -21.58
C LYS A 3 11.73 -1.64 -20.90
N ILE A 4 12.23 -1.53 -19.68
CA ILE A 4 12.25 -0.27 -18.94
C ILE A 4 13.39 0.60 -19.49
N THR A 5 13.05 1.77 -20.02
CA THR A 5 13.99 2.67 -20.71
C THR A 5 14.34 3.88 -19.85
N GLN A 6 13.44 4.30 -18.96
CA GLN A 6 13.65 5.45 -18.08
C GLN A 6 12.96 5.24 -16.73
N LEU A 7 13.63 5.74 -15.70
CA LEU A 7 13.13 5.87 -14.33
C LEU A 7 13.07 7.36 -14.02
N GLU A 8 11.86 7.88 -13.84
CA GLU A 8 11.57 9.25 -13.46
C GLU A 8 11.10 9.28 -12.00
N VAL A 9 11.56 10.29 -11.25
CA VAL A 9 11.21 10.46 -9.83
C VAL A 9 10.66 11.86 -9.62
N LEU A 10 9.53 11.96 -8.92
CA LEU A 10 8.88 13.22 -8.59
C LEU A 10 8.77 13.35 -7.06
N ASP A 11 9.25 14.46 -6.52
CA ASP A 11 9.02 14.85 -5.12
C ASP A 11 7.71 15.64 -5.05
N ILE A 12 6.64 14.99 -4.60
CA ILE A 12 5.29 15.57 -4.54
C ILE A 12 4.91 15.73 -3.08
N ARG A 13 4.48 16.93 -2.69
CA ARG A 13 4.06 17.25 -1.31
C ARG A 13 2.75 18.02 -1.31
N PHE A 14 1.84 17.64 -0.43
CA PHE A 14 0.54 18.27 -0.26
C PHE A 14 0.49 18.99 1.10
N PRO A 15 -0.01 20.23 1.17
CA PRO A 15 0.03 21.06 2.38
C PRO A 15 -1.07 20.67 3.38
N THR A 16 -1.18 19.39 3.74
CA THR A 16 -2.20 18.86 4.67
C THR A 16 -2.09 19.43 6.07
N SER A 17 -0.90 19.89 6.47
CA SER A 17 -0.68 20.57 7.74
C SER A 17 -1.49 21.86 7.88
N THR A 18 -1.89 22.50 6.78
CA THR A 18 -2.72 23.72 6.79
C THR A 18 -4.05 23.51 7.50
N LEU A 19 -4.62 22.31 7.39
CA LEU A 19 -5.89 21.93 8.04
C LEU A 19 -5.69 20.89 9.15
N LEU A 20 -4.43 20.54 9.43
CA LEU A 20 -4.01 19.48 10.35
C LEU A 20 -4.57 18.10 9.97
N ASP A 21 -4.81 17.87 8.68
CA ASP A 21 -5.30 16.60 8.17
C ASP A 21 -4.20 15.54 8.33
N GLY A 22 -4.53 14.41 8.98
CA GLY A 22 -3.57 13.36 9.27
C GLY A 22 -2.77 13.56 10.56
N SER A 23 -3.00 14.64 11.31
CA SER A 23 -2.30 14.91 12.57
C SER A 23 -2.60 13.85 13.63
N ASP A 24 -1.55 13.45 14.34
CA ASP A 24 -1.61 12.51 15.46
C ASP A 24 -0.70 12.94 16.62
N ALA A 25 -0.62 12.13 17.68
CA ALA A 25 0.14 12.44 18.89
C ALA A 25 1.67 12.51 18.66
N MET A 26 2.18 11.82 17.64
CA MET A 26 3.60 11.81 17.24
C MET A 26 3.87 12.80 16.10
N ASN A 27 2.94 12.94 15.18
CA ASN A 27 3.06 13.73 13.95
C ASN A 27 2.01 14.87 14.00
N PRO A 28 2.31 16.00 14.64
CA PRO A 28 1.30 17.05 14.87
C PRO A 28 0.91 17.82 13.61
N ASP A 29 1.79 17.92 12.62
CA ASP A 29 1.65 18.77 11.42
C ASP A 29 2.15 18.09 10.13
N PRO A 30 1.65 16.89 9.76
CA PRO A 30 2.16 16.17 8.61
C PRO A 30 1.76 16.86 7.29
N ASP A 31 2.71 16.93 6.36
CA ASP A 31 2.45 17.26 4.95
C ASP A 31 2.54 15.99 4.11
N TYR A 32 1.39 15.38 3.84
CA TYR A 32 1.32 14.13 3.09
C TYR A 32 2.07 14.27 1.78
N SER A 33 3.01 13.36 1.55
CA SER A 33 3.98 13.45 0.47
C SER A 33 4.17 12.10 -0.19
N ALA A 34 4.53 12.13 -1.47
CA ALA A 34 4.84 10.97 -2.27
C ALA A 34 6.22 11.14 -2.90
N ALA A 35 7.12 10.20 -2.63
CA ALA A 35 8.27 9.97 -3.49
C ALA A 35 7.77 9.06 -4.63
N TYR A 36 7.35 9.71 -5.71
CA TYR A 36 6.64 9.08 -6.82
C TYR A 36 7.63 8.63 -7.89
N VAL A 37 7.41 7.46 -8.47
CA VAL A 37 8.27 6.88 -9.52
C VAL A 37 7.45 6.48 -10.74
N ILE A 38 7.99 6.79 -11.92
CA ILE A 38 7.45 6.37 -13.21
C ILE A 38 8.52 5.56 -13.94
N LEU A 39 8.17 4.33 -14.32
CA LEU A 39 8.98 3.42 -15.11
C LEU A 39 8.46 3.45 -16.54
N HIS A 40 9.10 4.27 -17.38
CA HIS A 40 8.79 4.36 -18.81
C HIS A 40 9.38 3.17 -19.55
N THR A 41 8.70 2.76 -20.62
CA THR A 41 9.12 1.61 -21.42
C THR A 41 9.46 1.97 -22.86
N ASP A 42 9.96 1.02 -23.62
CA ASP A 42 10.12 1.12 -25.08
C ASP A 42 8.80 1.07 -25.85
N ALA A 43 7.68 0.79 -25.18
CA ALA A 43 6.32 0.96 -25.69
C ALA A 43 5.71 2.25 -25.11
N PRO A 44 5.58 3.35 -25.87
CA PRO A 44 5.22 4.67 -25.33
C PRO A 44 3.87 4.75 -24.58
N SER A 45 2.95 3.80 -24.84
CA SER A 45 1.64 3.73 -24.16
C SER A 45 1.68 2.99 -22.81
N LEU A 46 2.83 2.41 -22.43
CA LEU A 46 2.99 1.61 -21.23
C LEU A 46 4.02 2.25 -20.30
N ALA A 47 3.58 2.55 -19.09
CA ALA A 47 4.42 2.99 -17.99
C ALA A 47 3.91 2.41 -16.66
N GLY A 48 4.86 2.04 -15.81
CA GLY A 48 4.61 1.60 -14.43
C GLY A 48 4.68 2.75 -13.46
N HIS A 49 3.71 2.87 -12.57
CA HIS A 49 3.60 3.95 -11.60
C HIS A 49 3.62 3.39 -10.19
N GLY A 50 4.44 3.99 -9.34
CA GLY A 50 4.54 3.61 -7.94
C GLY A 50 4.86 4.82 -7.07
N LEU A 51 4.65 4.66 -5.77
CA LEU A 51 5.04 5.66 -4.79
C LEU A 51 5.38 5.00 -3.47
N THR A 52 6.13 5.72 -2.66
CA THR A 52 6.17 5.51 -1.22
C THR A 52 5.74 6.79 -0.51
N PHE A 53 5.04 6.61 0.60
CA PHE A 53 4.41 7.69 1.35
C PHE A 53 5.35 8.22 2.43
N THR A 54 5.42 9.55 2.55
CA THR A 54 6.08 10.25 3.65
C THR A 54 5.22 11.44 4.10
N ILE A 55 5.63 12.16 5.14
CA ILE A 55 4.86 13.25 5.75
C ILE A 55 5.58 14.62 5.68
N GLY A 56 6.34 14.86 4.61
CA GLY A 56 6.93 16.18 4.32
C GLY A 56 8.44 16.13 4.26
N ARG A 57 9.13 16.61 5.30
CA ARG A 57 10.60 16.58 5.40
C ARG A 57 11.11 15.14 5.29
N GLY A 58 12.15 14.92 4.48
CA GLY A 58 12.71 13.59 4.23
C GLY A 58 12.11 12.88 2.99
N ASN A 59 11.07 13.43 2.35
CA ASN A 59 10.56 12.88 1.08
C ASN A 59 11.67 12.86 0.00
N GLU A 60 12.53 13.88 0.01
CA GLU A 60 13.67 13.99 -0.89
C GLU A 60 14.69 12.85 -0.70
N ILE A 61 14.83 12.32 0.52
CA ILE A 61 15.71 11.19 0.83
C ILE A 61 15.16 9.90 0.20
N CYS A 62 13.83 9.70 0.27
CA CYS A 62 13.18 8.59 -0.41
C CYS A 62 13.31 8.73 -1.94
N CYS A 63 13.14 9.94 -2.49
CA CYS A 63 13.37 10.21 -3.91
C CYS A 63 14.80 9.85 -4.35
N LYS A 64 15.82 10.28 -3.58
CA LYS A 64 17.22 9.92 -3.86
C LYS A 64 17.50 8.43 -3.71
N SER A 65 16.82 7.76 -2.79
CA SER A 65 16.92 6.30 -2.64
C SER A 65 16.32 5.58 -3.87
N ILE A 66 15.20 6.07 -4.42
CA ILE A 66 14.63 5.56 -5.67
C ILE A 66 15.61 5.80 -6.84
N GLU A 67 16.17 7.00 -6.95
CA GLU A 67 17.17 7.33 -7.98
C GLU A 67 18.40 6.40 -7.90
N ALA A 68 18.85 6.06 -6.69
CA ALA A 68 19.99 5.17 -6.45
C ALA A 68 19.75 3.73 -6.96
N MET A 69 18.49 3.31 -7.16
CA MET A 69 18.15 2.01 -7.72
C MET A 69 18.19 1.96 -9.26
N ARG A 70 18.46 3.09 -9.94
CA ARG A 70 18.38 3.23 -11.40
C ARG A 70 19.16 2.14 -12.15
N HIS A 71 20.37 1.80 -11.71
CA HIS A 71 21.22 0.79 -12.37
C HIS A 71 20.65 -0.63 -12.26
N LEU A 72 19.78 -0.90 -11.29
CA LEU A 72 19.12 -2.20 -11.14
C LEU A 72 17.86 -2.32 -12.02
N VAL A 73 17.26 -1.17 -12.38
CA VAL A 73 15.93 -1.08 -13.00
C VAL A 73 15.98 -0.81 -14.51
N ILE A 74 16.84 0.09 -14.96
CA ILE A 74 16.94 0.40 -16.39
C ILE A 74 17.43 -0.83 -17.16
N GLY A 75 16.75 -1.14 -18.26
CA GLY A 75 17.04 -2.30 -19.11
C GLY A 75 16.39 -3.60 -18.63
N LEU A 76 15.65 -3.59 -17.51
CA LEU A 76 14.83 -4.74 -17.13
C LEU A 76 13.82 -5.05 -18.24
N ASP A 77 13.72 -6.33 -18.58
CA ASP A 77 12.72 -6.88 -19.49
C ASP A 77 11.55 -7.43 -18.68
N MET A 78 10.34 -6.93 -18.95
CA MET A 78 9.15 -7.36 -18.24
C MET A 78 8.80 -8.82 -18.48
N ASP A 79 9.17 -9.42 -19.61
CA ASP A 79 8.94 -10.86 -19.81
C ASP A 79 9.79 -11.69 -18.84
N SER A 80 11.04 -11.27 -18.60
CA SER A 80 11.91 -11.86 -17.58
C SER A 80 11.41 -11.62 -16.15
N VAL A 81 10.88 -10.43 -15.86
CA VAL A 81 10.29 -10.11 -14.54
C VAL A 81 9.09 -11.02 -14.24
N LYS A 82 8.18 -11.21 -15.21
CA LYS A 82 6.99 -12.07 -15.07
C LYS A 82 7.36 -13.54 -14.90
N ALA A 83 8.42 -13.99 -15.56
CA ALA A 83 8.87 -15.38 -15.50
C ALA A 83 9.49 -15.75 -14.14
N SER A 84 10.06 -14.78 -13.41
CA SER A 84 10.70 -15.04 -12.10
C SER A 84 10.59 -13.83 -11.16
N PRO A 85 9.39 -13.53 -10.62
CA PRO A 85 9.17 -12.30 -9.85
C PRO A 85 9.94 -12.30 -8.51
N ALA A 86 10.10 -13.45 -7.85
CA ALA A 86 10.96 -13.55 -6.67
C ALA A 86 12.44 -13.24 -6.99
N ASP A 87 12.95 -13.62 -8.16
CA ASP A 87 14.33 -13.29 -8.53
C ASP A 87 14.49 -11.80 -8.87
N MET A 88 13.46 -11.17 -9.44
CA MET A 88 13.41 -9.72 -9.57
C MET A 88 13.46 -9.05 -8.18
N TRP A 89 12.68 -9.53 -7.21
CA TRP A 89 12.73 -9.04 -5.83
C TRP A 89 14.13 -9.20 -5.24
N ARG A 90 14.76 -10.37 -5.41
CA ARG A 90 16.13 -10.63 -4.96
C ARG A 90 17.16 -9.74 -5.64
N LYS A 91 16.99 -9.42 -6.94
CA LYS A 91 17.87 -8.48 -7.64
C LYS A 91 17.79 -7.09 -7.02
N LEU A 92 16.59 -6.58 -6.77
CA LEU A 92 16.39 -5.24 -6.22
C LEU A 92 16.81 -5.14 -4.74
N THR A 93 16.57 -6.20 -3.97
CA THR A 93 16.91 -6.26 -2.53
C THR A 93 18.28 -6.88 -2.25
N GLY A 94 19.01 -7.31 -3.27
CA GLY A 94 20.24 -8.10 -3.15
C GLY A 94 21.54 -7.34 -3.36
N ASP A 95 21.49 -6.11 -3.90
CA ASP A 95 22.65 -5.24 -4.01
C ASP A 95 23.22 -4.98 -2.61
N SER A 96 24.40 -5.54 -2.33
CA SER A 96 24.96 -5.55 -0.97
C SER A 96 25.27 -4.14 -0.45
N GLN A 97 25.60 -3.19 -1.33
CA GLN A 97 25.88 -1.81 -0.94
C GLN A 97 24.58 -1.08 -0.59
N LEU A 98 23.53 -1.25 -1.40
CA LEU A 98 22.22 -0.68 -1.06
C LEU A 98 21.60 -1.36 0.18
N ARG A 99 21.77 -2.68 0.32
CA ARG A 99 21.36 -3.42 1.53
C ARG A 99 22.01 -2.89 2.80
N TRP A 100 23.26 -2.42 2.72
CA TRP A 100 23.99 -1.88 3.88
C TRP A 100 23.31 -0.66 4.51
N ILE A 101 22.50 0.07 3.73
CA ILE A 101 21.74 1.25 4.18
C ILE A 101 20.35 0.87 4.76
N GLY A 102 19.99 -0.43 4.77
CA GLY A 102 18.78 -0.96 5.41
C GLY A 102 19.16 -1.96 6.52
N PRO A 103 19.29 -3.26 6.22
CA PRO A 103 18.65 -3.99 5.12
C PRO A 103 17.14 -4.13 5.34
N ASP A 104 16.38 -4.16 4.24
CA ASP A 104 14.94 -4.40 4.22
C ASP A 104 14.13 -3.52 5.23
N LYS A 105 14.60 -2.28 5.43
CA LYS A 105 13.98 -1.24 6.28
C LYS A 105 14.34 0.17 5.83
N GLY A 106 13.63 1.16 6.37
CA GLY A 106 13.96 2.58 6.20
C GLY A 106 13.82 3.10 4.77
N ALA A 107 14.47 4.24 4.47
CA ALA A 107 14.33 4.94 3.19
C ALA A 107 14.65 4.06 1.97
N MET A 108 15.68 3.21 2.05
CA MET A 108 16.06 2.33 0.96
C MET A 108 14.98 1.26 0.67
N HIS A 109 14.34 0.71 1.70
CA HIS A 109 13.28 -0.28 1.49
C HIS A 109 11.93 0.37 1.14
N LEU A 110 11.67 1.58 1.61
CA LEU A 110 10.56 2.42 1.13
C LEU A 110 10.70 2.68 -0.38
N ALA A 111 11.90 3.05 -0.84
CA ALA A 111 12.20 3.21 -2.27
C ALA A 111 12.04 1.91 -3.06
N THR A 112 12.53 0.78 -2.49
CA THR A 112 12.34 -0.55 -3.09
C THR A 112 10.85 -0.87 -3.29
N GLY A 113 10.03 -0.60 -2.28
CA GLY A 113 8.58 -0.78 -2.36
C GLY A 113 7.94 0.04 -3.49
N ALA A 114 8.33 1.32 -3.64
CA ALA A 114 7.84 2.17 -4.72
C ALA A 114 8.16 1.61 -6.11
N VAL A 115 9.41 1.18 -6.32
CA VAL A 115 9.88 0.62 -7.59
C VAL A 115 9.19 -0.72 -7.89
N VAL A 116 9.11 -1.61 -6.90
CA VAL A 116 8.45 -2.92 -7.06
C VAL A 116 6.97 -2.75 -7.38
N ASN A 117 6.27 -1.84 -6.70
CA ASN A 117 4.87 -1.57 -6.99
C ASN A 117 4.68 -0.96 -8.39
N ALA A 118 5.62 -0.14 -8.88
CA ALA A 118 5.59 0.34 -10.25
C ALA A 118 5.77 -0.79 -11.29
N LEU A 119 6.59 -1.80 -10.99
CA LEU A 119 6.70 -3.01 -11.83
C LEU A 119 5.40 -3.81 -11.86
N TRP A 120 4.72 -3.95 -10.70
CA TRP A 120 3.42 -4.62 -10.62
C TRP A 120 2.31 -3.85 -11.33
N ASP A 121 2.29 -2.51 -11.24
CA ASP A 121 1.37 -1.66 -11.99
C ASP A 121 1.60 -1.81 -13.51
N LEU A 122 2.86 -1.79 -13.95
CA LEU A 122 3.20 -2.04 -15.36
C LEU A 122 2.74 -3.42 -15.82
N TRP A 123 2.99 -4.47 -15.03
CA TRP A 123 2.53 -5.82 -15.33
C TRP A 123 1.01 -5.88 -15.45
N ALA A 124 0.27 -5.31 -14.49
CA ALA A 124 -1.18 -5.30 -14.51
C ALA A 124 -1.74 -4.57 -15.75
N LYS A 125 -1.14 -3.44 -16.13
CA LYS A 125 -1.49 -2.71 -17.36
C LYS A 125 -1.20 -3.52 -18.63
N MET A 126 -0.08 -4.22 -18.69
CA MET A 126 0.25 -5.11 -19.82
C MET A 126 -0.77 -6.23 -19.98
N GLU A 127 -1.32 -6.75 -18.88
CA GLU A 127 -2.34 -7.81 -18.88
C GLU A 127 -3.78 -7.25 -18.99
N GLY A 128 -3.95 -5.92 -19.03
CA GLY A 128 -5.27 -5.28 -19.06
C GLY A 128 -6.11 -5.53 -17.82
N LYS A 129 -5.49 -5.72 -16.65
CA LYS A 129 -6.16 -6.07 -15.39
C LYS A 129 -5.87 -5.06 -14.30
N PRO A 130 -6.79 -4.84 -13.34
CA PRO A 130 -6.42 -4.26 -12.06
C PRO A 130 -5.50 -5.22 -11.28
N VAL A 131 -4.56 -4.70 -10.49
CA VAL A 131 -3.55 -5.51 -9.78
C VAL A 131 -4.17 -6.62 -8.92
N TRP A 132 -5.27 -6.34 -8.21
CA TRP A 132 -5.95 -7.35 -7.39
C TRP A 132 -6.38 -8.56 -8.23
N LYS A 133 -6.85 -8.34 -9.46
CA LYS A 133 -7.30 -9.39 -10.36
C LYS A 133 -6.13 -10.10 -11.02
N LEU A 134 -5.04 -9.40 -11.34
CA LEU A 134 -3.80 -10.02 -11.79
C LEU A 134 -3.31 -11.06 -10.78
N VAL A 135 -3.15 -10.66 -9.52
CA VAL A 135 -2.70 -11.54 -8.43
C VAL A 135 -3.74 -12.63 -8.16
N ALA A 136 -5.01 -12.25 -8.09
CA ALA A 136 -6.11 -13.19 -7.95
C ALA A 136 -6.40 -13.97 -9.23
N ASP A 137 -5.59 -13.98 -10.28
CA ASP A 137 -5.72 -14.92 -11.40
C ASP A 137 -4.61 -15.96 -11.43
N MET A 138 -3.53 -15.71 -10.69
CA MET A 138 -2.43 -16.65 -10.55
C MET A 138 -2.90 -17.99 -9.96
N SER A 139 -2.27 -19.07 -10.41
CA SER A 139 -2.33 -20.35 -9.72
C SER A 139 -1.62 -20.25 -8.35
N PRO A 140 -1.90 -21.17 -7.41
CA PRO A 140 -1.17 -21.26 -6.14
C PRO A 140 0.35 -21.27 -6.31
N GLU A 141 0.86 -22.00 -7.31
CA GLU A 141 2.28 -22.10 -7.62
C GLU A 141 2.84 -20.77 -8.12
N GLN A 142 2.16 -20.13 -9.08
CA GLN A 142 2.57 -18.83 -9.63
C GLN A 142 2.59 -17.74 -8.55
N LEU A 143 1.59 -17.73 -7.67
CA LEU A 143 1.53 -16.78 -6.56
C LEU A 143 2.67 -17.02 -5.56
N LEU A 144 2.96 -18.27 -5.23
CA LEU A 144 4.08 -18.61 -4.34
C LEU A 144 5.43 -18.25 -4.96
N ASP A 145 5.58 -18.36 -6.27
CA ASP A 145 6.79 -17.97 -7.01
C ASP A 145 7.03 -16.46 -7.07
N CYS A 146 6.05 -15.66 -6.62
CA CYS A 146 6.22 -14.23 -6.41
C CYS A 146 6.90 -13.88 -5.07
N ILE A 147 7.04 -14.85 -4.15
CA ILE A 147 7.48 -14.60 -2.77
C ILE A 147 8.91 -15.08 -2.57
N ASP A 148 9.79 -14.21 -2.06
CA ASP A 148 11.11 -14.63 -1.57
C ASP A 148 11.00 -15.17 -0.14
N LEU A 149 11.03 -16.50 0.01
CA LEU A 149 10.92 -17.18 1.32
C LEU A 149 12.19 -17.11 2.18
N ARG A 150 13.23 -16.38 1.73
CA ARG A 150 14.46 -16.22 2.51
C ARG A 150 14.14 -15.62 3.87
N TYR A 151 14.66 -16.26 4.92
CA TYR A 151 14.42 -15.90 6.33
C TYR A 151 12.98 -16.13 6.84
N LEU A 152 12.14 -16.89 6.12
CA LEU A 152 10.79 -17.26 6.56
C LEU A 152 10.60 -18.78 6.78
N THR A 153 11.54 -19.61 6.29
CA THR A 153 11.37 -21.07 6.19
C THR A 153 11.38 -21.81 7.53
N ASP A 154 11.86 -21.19 8.59
CA ASP A 154 11.74 -21.68 9.96
C ASP A 154 10.34 -21.49 10.54
N THR A 155 9.53 -20.61 9.94
CA THR A 155 8.13 -20.35 10.32
C THR A 155 7.14 -20.99 9.36
N ILE A 156 7.36 -20.88 8.04
CA ILE A 156 6.49 -21.46 7.02
C ILE A 156 7.31 -22.02 5.87
N GLY A 157 7.19 -23.33 5.66
CA GLY A 157 7.84 -24.03 4.55
C GLY A 157 7.16 -23.75 3.21
N ARG A 158 7.88 -24.00 2.11
CA ARG A 158 7.31 -23.83 0.75
C ARG A 158 6.11 -24.75 0.50
N ASP A 159 6.20 -26.01 0.91
CA ASP A 159 5.12 -26.99 0.71
C ASP A 159 3.88 -26.63 1.55
N GLU A 160 4.10 -26.16 2.78
CA GLU A 160 3.03 -25.67 3.65
C GLU A 160 2.35 -24.43 3.08
N ALA A 161 3.12 -23.44 2.61
CA ALA A 161 2.59 -22.26 1.96
C ALA A 161 1.79 -22.61 0.69
N LEU A 162 2.30 -23.55 -0.12
CA LEU A 162 1.61 -24.01 -1.32
C LEU A 162 0.28 -24.69 -0.99
N GLN A 163 0.27 -25.54 0.04
CA GLN A 163 -0.95 -26.21 0.46
C GLN A 163 -2.00 -25.20 0.93
N LEU A 164 -1.60 -24.20 1.73
CA LEU A 164 -2.48 -23.11 2.15
C LEU A 164 -3.10 -22.38 0.95
N LEU A 165 -2.30 -22.07 -0.07
CA LEU A 165 -2.80 -21.39 -1.27
C LEU A 165 -3.75 -22.28 -2.09
N ARG A 166 -3.48 -23.59 -2.20
CA ARG A 166 -4.36 -24.55 -2.89
C ARG A 166 -5.70 -24.69 -2.19
N ASP A 167 -5.70 -24.79 -0.86
CA ASP A 167 -6.93 -24.88 -0.07
C ASP A 167 -7.78 -23.62 -0.27
N ARG A 168 -7.15 -22.43 -0.27
CA ARG A 168 -7.86 -21.17 -0.52
C ARG A 168 -8.34 -21.02 -1.96
N ALA A 169 -7.67 -21.62 -2.94
CA ALA A 169 -8.06 -21.52 -4.35
C ALA A 169 -9.43 -22.13 -4.66
N GLN A 170 -9.91 -23.11 -3.87
CA GLN A 170 -11.16 -23.83 -4.15
C GLN A 170 -12.41 -22.94 -4.22
N ALA A 171 -12.53 -21.93 -3.34
CA ALA A 171 -13.68 -21.01 -3.28
C ALA A 171 -13.36 -19.62 -3.86
N LYS A 172 -12.39 -19.54 -4.77
CA LYS A 172 -11.88 -18.28 -5.33
C LYS A 172 -12.91 -17.57 -6.20
N SER A 173 -13.58 -18.30 -7.10
CA SER A 173 -14.60 -17.72 -8.00
C SER A 173 -15.81 -17.17 -7.25
N GLU A 174 -16.23 -17.85 -6.18
CA GLU A 174 -17.33 -17.40 -5.32
C GLU A 174 -16.98 -16.08 -4.61
N ARG A 175 -15.78 -16.00 -4.00
CA ARG A 175 -15.32 -14.78 -3.35
C ARG A 175 -15.12 -13.62 -4.32
N GLU A 176 -14.68 -13.90 -5.54
CA GLU A 176 -14.56 -12.87 -6.57
C GLU A 176 -15.93 -12.33 -6.98
N ALA A 177 -16.92 -13.21 -7.19
CA ALA A 177 -18.29 -12.77 -7.47
C ALA A 177 -18.84 -11.91 -6.32
N LEU A 178 -18.64 -12.34 -5.08
CA LEU A 178 -19.04 -11.60 -3.89
C LEU A 178 -18.36 -10.21 -3.82
N LEU A 179 -17.05 -10.14 -4.06
CA LEU A 179 -16.31 -8.88 -4.07
C LEU A 179 -16.84 -7.91 -5.14
N GLN A 180 -17.21 -8.43 -6.32
CA GLN A 180 -17.77 -7.60 -7.39
C GLN A 180 -19.18 -7.09 -7.05
N THR A 181 -19.98 -7.86 -6.31
CA THR A 181 -21.35 -7.47 -5.96
C THR A 181 -21.42 -6.59 -4.70
N GLU A 182 -20.57 -6.84 -3.70
CA GLU A 182 -20.67 -6.22 -2.37
C GLU A 182 -19.53 -5.24 -2.06
N GLY A 183 -18.45 -5.25 -2.85
CA GLY A 183 -17.23 -4.52 -2.54
C GLY A 183 -16.50 -5.10 -1.33
N TYR A 184 -15.61 -4.29 -0.73
CA TYR A 184 -14.87 -4.67 0.48
C TYR A 184 -15.22 -3.71 1.62
N PRO A 185 -15.61 -4.18 2.82
CA PRO A 185 -15.90 -3.31 3.95
C PRO A 185 -14.72 -2.39 4.28
N CYS A 186 -15.00 -1.10 4.42
CA CYS A 186 -14.02 -0.08 4.78
C CYS A 186 -14.39 0.61 6.10
N TYR A 187 -13.40 1.25 6.72
CA TYR A 187 -13.56 2.17 7.83
C TYR A 187 -12.89 3.50 7.50
N THR A 188 -13.21 4.55 8.25
CA THR A 188 -12.63 5.88 8.06
C THR A 188 -11.89 6.35 9.30
N THR A 189 -10.75 7.02 9.09
CA THR A 189 -9.96 7.70 10.11
C THR A 189 -10.02 9.23 9.97
N SER A 190 -10.65 9.74 8.91
CA SER A 190 -10.70 11.17 8.59
C SER A 190 -11.42 12.00 9.66
N ALA A 191 -12.23 11.37 10.51
CA ALA A 191 -12.93 12.00 11.62
C ALA A 191 -12.13 12.01 12.94
N GLY A 192 -10.87 11.53 12.95
CA GLY A 192 -10.12 11.27 14.18
C GLY A 192 -8.79 12.02 14.34
N TRP A 193 -8.49 13.02 13.50
CA TRP A 193 -7.21 13.72 13.55
C TRP A 193 -7.08 14.60 14.80
N LEU A 194 -5.94 14.49 15.49
CA LEU A 194 -5.74 15.11 16.81
C LEU A 194 -5.65 16.64 16.76
N GLY A 195 -5.37 17.24 15.61
CA GLY A 195 -5.35 18.69 15.42
C GLY A 195 -6.74 19.33 15.27
N TYR A 196 -7.81 18.55 15.13
CA TYR A 196 -9.16 19.08 14.94
C TYR A 196 -9.77 19.63 16.24
N SER A 197 -10.67 20.61 16.13
CA SER A 197 -11.53 21.00 17.27
C SER A 197 -12.53 19.90 17.60
N ASP A 198 -13.04 19.91 18.84
CA ASP A 198 -14.07 18.94 19.27
C ASP A 198 -15.35 19.04 18.41
N ASP A 199 -15.75 20.26 18.02
CA ASP A 199 -16.89 20.49 17.12
C ASP A 199 -16.67 19.84 15.75
N LYS A 200 -15.46 19.96 15.17
CA LYS A 200 -15.13 19.35 13.88
C LYS A 200 -15.12 17.83 13.98
N LEU A 201 -14.58 17.26 15.06
CA LEU A 201 -14.63 15.83 15.32
C LEU A 201 -16.07 15.31 15.40
N ALA A 202 -16.91 15.95 16.22
CA ALA A 202 -18.31 15.56 16.40
C ALA A 202 -19.08 15.59 15.07
N HIS A 203 -18.89 16.65 14.28
CA HIS A 203 -19.51 16.78 12.97
C HIS A 203 -19.07 15.67 11.99
N LEU A 204 -17.76 15.46 11.82
CA LEU A 204 -17.23 14.44 10.90
C LEU A 204 -17.59 13.01 11.33
N CYS A 205 -17.73 12.77 12.64
CA CYS A 205 -18.20 11.49 13.16
C CYS A 205 -19.65 11.23 12.80
N GLN A 206 -20.51 12.24 12.91
CA GLN A 206 -21.91 12.13 12.47
C GLN A 206 -21.98 11.89 10.95
N GLU A 207 -21.22 12.64 10.15
CA GLU A 207 -21.14 12.42 8.70
C GLU A 207 -20.71 11.00 8.34
N ALA A 208 -19.72 10.46 9.05
CA ALA A 208 -19.26 9.09 8.84
C ALA A 208 -20.35 8.05 9.15
N ILE A 209 -21.17 8.26 10.19
CA ILE A 209 -22.32 7.40 10.53
C ILE A 209 -23.40 7.50 9.46
N ASP A 210 -23.70 8.71 8.99
CA ASP A 210 -24.71 8.96 7.96
C ASP A 210 -24.30 8.31 6.63
N GLN A 211 -23.01 8.31 6.29
CA GLN A 211 -22.47 7.61 5.13
C GLN A 211 -22.42 6.08 5.34
N ALA A 212 -22.18 5.61 6.56
CA ALA A 212 -22.11 4.19 6.89
C ALA A 212 -23.49 3.50 6.86
N SER A 213 -24.54 4.20 7.27
CA SER A 213 -25.93 3.69 7.27
C SER A 213 -26.49 3.46 5.85
N ILE A 214 -25.79 3.92 4.82
CA ILE A 214 -26.07 3.61 3.40
C ILE A 214 -25.44 2.27 2.99
N THR A 215 -24.48 1.71 3.74
CA THR A 215 -23.77 0.46 3.40
C THR A 215 -23.42 -0.41 4.63
N SER A 216 -24.39 -1.23 5.05
CA SER A 216 -24.31 -2.34 6.03
C SER A 216 -23.98 -2.01 7.51
N SER A 217 -24.61 -2.77 8.40
CA SER A 217 -24.68 -2.56 9.86
C SER A 217 -23.38 -2.84 10.63
N SER A 218 -22.30 -3.32 9.99
CA SER A 218 -21.03 -3.62 10.67
C SER A 218 -20.07 -2.42 10.73
N LYS A 219 -20.34 -1.34 9.99
CA LYS A 219 -19.47 -0.15 9.91
C LYS A 219 -19.64 0.81 11.09
N SER A 220 -20.79 0.80 11.76
CA SER A 220 -21.09 1.65 12.91
C SER A 220 -20.13 1.42 14.08
N ASP A 221 -19.73 0.17 14.34
CA ASP A 221 -18.93 -0.20 15.52
C ASP A 221 -17.50 0.36 15.49
N VAL A 222 -16.92 0.55 14.30
CA VAL A 222 -15.54 1.08 14.17
C VAL A 222 -15.50 2.59 14.41
N ILE A 223 -16.53 3.31 13.93
CA ILE A 223 -16.62 4.77 14.11
C ILE A 223 -16.81 5.12 15.60
N TRP A 224 -17.67 4.38 16.31
CA TRP A 224 -17.87 4.58 17.75
C TRP A 224 -16.60 4.30 18.58
N LYS A 225 -15.77 3.32 18.17
CA LYS A 225 -14.48 3.08 18.82
C LYS A 225 -13.52 4.25 18.62
N THR A 226 -13.48 4.85 17.43
CA THR A 226 -12.66 6.04 17.15
C THR A 226 -13.12 7.24 17.97
N ILE A 227 -14.44 7.51 18.04
CA ILE A 227 -15.01 8.59 18.87
C ILE A 227 -14.61 8.41 20.34
N ASN A 228 -14.84 7.21 20.88
CA ASN A 228 -14.55 6.91 22.28
C ASN A 228 -13.04 6.96 22.59
N ALA A 229 -12.19 6.53 21.66
CA ALA A 229 -10.74 6.60 21.82
C ALA A 229 -10.23 8.05 21.79
N VAL A 230 -10.72 8.88 20.87
CA VAL A 230 -10.34 10.30 20.78
C VAL A 230 -10.81 11.08 22.01
N SER A 231 -12.04 10.84 22.45
CA SER A 231 -12.58 11.40 23.70
C SER A 231 -11.74 11.00 24.92
N ALA A 232 -11.41 9.70 25.05
CA ALA A 232 -10.59 9.20 26.15
C ALA A 232 -9.17 9.81 26.15
N LEU A 233 -8.57 10.02 24.97
CA LEU A 233 -7.26 10.66 24.82
C LEU A 233 -7.28 12.17 25.14
N ARG A 234 -8.40 12.86 24.91
CA ARG A 234 -8.58 14.29 25.20
C ARG A 234 -9.09 14.57 26.61
N GLY A 235 -9.35 13.53 27.41
CA GLY A 235 -9.88 13.68 28.77
C GLY A 235 -11.27 14.31 28.84
N THR A 236 -12.00 14.35 27.72
CA THR A 236 -13.27 15.08 27.59
C THR A 236 -14.24 14.28 26.71
N LEU A 237 -15.37 13.88 27.31
CA LEU A 237 -16.57 13.16 26.77
C LEU A 237 -16.73 11.68 27.15
N SER A 238 -17.21 11.41 28.36
CA SER A 238 -18.03 10.20 28.60
C SER A 238 -19.36 10.37 27.83
N VAL A 239 -19.44 9.88 26.59
CA VAL A 239 -20.75 9.70 25.92
C VAL A 239 -21.22 8.29 26.25
N HIS A 240 -22.17 8.19 27.18
CA HIS A 240 -22.79 6.91 27.53
C HIS A 240 -23.50 6.31 26.32
N ASN A 241 -23.34 4.99 26.16
CA ASN A 241 -24.13 4.13 25.29
C ASN A 241 -25.62 4.51 25.39
N ALA A 242 -26.17 5.10 24.34
CA ALA A 242 -27.60 5.00 24.10
C ALA A 242 -27.84 3.59 23.54
N SER A 243 -28.44 2.76 24.39
CA SER A 243 -28.90 1.40 24.16
C SER A 243 -29.54 1.15 22.78
N LEU A 244 -29.15 0.01 22.18
CA LEU A 244 -29.92 -0.75 21.17
C LEU A 244 -31.38 -0.97 21.61
#